data_AF-A0A6G3MK30-F1
#
_entry.id   AF-A0A6G3MK30-F1
#
_cell.length_a   1.000
_cell.length_b   1.000
_cell.length_c   1.000
_cell.angle_alpha   90.00
_cell.angle_beta   90.00
_cell.angle_gamma   90.00
#
_symmetry.space_group_name_H-M   'P 1'
#
loop_
_entity.id
_entity.type
_entity.pdbx_description
1 polymer ?
#
loop_
_entity_poly.entity_id
_entity_poly.type
_entity_poly.pdbx_seq_one_letter_code
_entity_poly.pdbx_strand_id
1 'polypeptide(L)'
;MMHFLQNFEYFIQNDVIDPNWNILMSQINKAESLEELISKHNDFLDRTLKDCMLTHSKLVESFSSIINQCYSFPNEVMKNIKSNNINKLTKTIEIFHDVIINSVSSFVFLLYGKNGDHFEHNMIFLVEKLDFNYFYSNLNVDMASLNPALDSGL
;
A
#
# COMPACT_ATOMS: atom_id res chain seq x y z
N MET A 1 11.43 3.44 0.35
CA MET A 1 10.55 4.62 0.55
C MET A 1 10.08 5.17 -0.79
N MET A 2 10.94 5.82 -1.58
CA MET A 2 10.53 6.39 -2.88
C MET A 2 9.93 5.37 -3.85
N HIS A 3 10.58 4.21 -4.02
CA HIS A 3 10.05 3.14 -4.88
C HIS A 3 8.62 2.71 -4.49
N PHE A 4 8.37 2.55 -3.18
CA PHE A 4 7.04 2.20 -2.67
C PHE A 4 6.00 3.27 -3.04
N LEU A 5 6.30 4.55 -2.76
CA LEU A 5 5.37 5.65 -3.03
C LEU A 5 5.07 5.79 -4.52
N GLN A 6 6.09 5.72 -5.37
CA GLN A 6 5.94 5.86 -6.82
C GLN A 6 5.10 4.73 -7.42
N ASN A 7 5.36 3.48 -7.02
CA ASN A 7 4.57 2.35 -7.50
C ASN A 7 3.13 2.40 -7.00
N PHE A 8 2.92 2.81 -5.75
CA PHE A 8 1.57 2.95 -5.19
C PHE A 8 0.78 4.08 -5.89
N GLU A 9 1.39 5.25 -6.10
CA GLU A 9 0.78 6.35 -6.84
C GLU A 9 0.42 5.92 -8.27
N TYR A 10 1.36 5.25 -8.96
CA TYR A 10 1.13 4.73 -10.30
C TYR A 10 -0.06 3.78 -10.35
N PHE A 11 -0.18 2.88 -9.38
CA PHE A 11 -1.30 1.94 -9.27
C PHE A 11 -2.63 2.68 -9.13
N ILE A 12 -2.73 3.63 -8.21
CA ILE A 12 -3.97 4.39 -7.98
C ILE A 12 -4.40 5.13 -9.26
N GLN A 13 -3.46 5.75 -9.97
CA GLN A 13 -3.77 6.49 -11.20
C GLN A 13 -4.12 5.55 -12.37
N ASN A 14 -3.22 4.64 -12.73
CA ASN A 14 -3.29 3.92 -14.01
C ASN A 14 -4.06 2.59 -13.90
N ASP A 15 -4.00 1.92 -12.76
CA ASP A 15 -4.61 0.59 -12.59
C ASP A 15 -6.00 0.68 -11.94
N VAL A 16 -6.36 1.84 -11.35
CA VAL A 16 -7.66 2.06 -10.69
C VAL A 16 -8.45 3.24 -11.29
N ILE A 17 -7.95 4.47 -11.20
CA ILE A 17 -8.71 5.67 -11.59
C ILE A 17 -8.99 5.68 -13.11
N ASP A 18 -7.97 5.55 -13.95
CA ASP A 18 -8.11 5.57 -15.40
C ASP A 18 -9.08 4.52 -15.96
N PRO A 19 -8.99 3.22 -15.59
CA PRO A 19 -9.92 2.21 -16.10
C PRO A 19 -11.35 2.47 -15.63
N ASN A 20 -11.55 2.86 -14.36
CA ASN A 20 -12.88 3.16 -13.85
C ASN A 20 -13.49 4.40 -14.51
N TRP A 21 -12.67 5.42 -14.79
CA TRP A 21 -13.09 6.61 -15.52
C TRP A 21 -13.54 6.27 -16.95
N ASN A 22 -12.78 5.44 -17.67
CA ASN A 22 -13.14 4.99 -19.01
C ASN A 22 -14.49 4.24 -19.02
N ILE A 23 -14.74 3.42 -18.00
CA ILE A 23 -16.03 2.72 -17.83
C ILE A 23 -17.15 3.73 -17.61
N LEU A 24 -16.99 4.68 -16.69
CA LEU A 24 -17.97 5.74 -16.44
C LEU A 24 -18.31 6.51 -17.71
N MET A 25 -17.30 6.96 -18.46
CA MET A 25 -17.50 7.70 -19.72
C MET A 25 -18.29 6.87 -20.74
N SER A 26 -18.02 5.58 -20.85
CA SER A 26 -18.77 4.68 -21.74
C SER A 26 -20.23 4.48 -21.33
N GLN A 27 -20.52 4.55 -20.03
CA GLN A 27 -21.85 4.36 -19.46
C GLN A 27 -22.68 5.64 -19.51
N ILE A 28 -22.10 6.79 -19.15
CA ILE A 28 -22.77 8.10 -19.22
C ILE A 28 -23.20 8.44 -20.65
N ASN A 29 -22.38 8.11 -21.65
CA ASN A 29 -22.72 8.33 -23.06
C ASN A 29 -23.96 7.55 -23.54
N LYS A 30 -24.38 6.53 -22.79
CA LYS A 30 -25.56 5.70 -23.09
C LYS A 30 -26.74 5.97 -22.17
N ALA A 31 -26.57 6.80 -21.13
CA ALA A 31 -27.61 7.09 -20.17
C ALA A 31 -28.68 7.96 -20.81
N GLU A 32 -29.94 7.54 -20.71
CA GLU A 32 -31.08 8.25 -21.32
C GLU A 32 -31.79 9.18 -20.33
N SER A 33 -31.46 9.06 -19.04
CA SER A 33 -32.08 9.83 -17.96
C SER A 33 -31.07 10.36 -16.94
N LEU A 34 -31.45 11.43 -16.24
CA LEU A 34 -30.64 12.00 -15.16
C LEU A 34 -30.46 11.01 -13.99
N GLU A 35 -31.50 10.25 -13.65
CA GLU A 35 -31.45 9.26 -12.57
C GLU A 35 -30.45 8.14 -12.89
N GLU A 36 -30.44 7.65 -14.12
CA GLU A 36 -29.46 6.67 -14.59
C GLU A 36 -28.05 7.24 -14.54
N LEU A 37 -27.84 8.48 -14.99
CA LEU A 37 -26.53 9.14 -14.93
C LEU A 37 -26.01 9.24 -13.49
N ILE A 38 -26.86 9.64 -12.54
CA ILE A 38 -26.50 9.71 -11.11
C ILE A 38 -26.16 8.32 -10.58
N SER A 39 -26.92 7.29 -10.94
CA SER A 39 -26.63 5.91 -10.56
C SER A 39 -25.26 5.46 -11.06
N LYS A 40 -24.94 5.68 -12.35
CA LYS A 40 -23.64 5.28 -12.92
C LYS A 40 -22.47 6.03 -12.29
N HIS A 41 -22.67 7.30 -11.95
CA HIS A 41 -21.67 8.08 -11.22
C HIS A 41 -21.42 7.53 -9.81
N ASN A 42 -22.48 7.17 -9.07
CA ASN A 42 -22.34 6.56 -7.74
C ASN A 42 -21.64 5.19 -7.83
N ASP A 43 -22.00 4.36 -8.81
CA ASP A 43 -21.35 3.08 -9.05
C ASP A 43 -19.83 3.26 -9.32
N PHE A 44 -19.46 4.29 -10.08
CA PHE A 44 -18.05 4.64 -10.31
C PHE A 44 -17.33 5.03 -9.01
N LEU A 45 -17.95 5.85 -8.17
CA LEU A 45 -17.36 6.25 -6.89
C LEU A 45 -17.15 5.04 -5.97
N ASP A 46 -18.17 4.22 -5.80
CA ASP A 46 -18.12 3.04 -4.92
C ASP A 46 -17.05 2.05 -5.38
N ARG A 47 -17.00 1.78 -6.70
CA ARG A 47 -15.97 0.93 -7.29
C ARG A 47 -14.57 1.53 -7.11
N THR A 48 -14.38 2.80 -7.45
CA THR A 48 -13.06 3.44 -7.35
C THR A 48 -12.56 3.49 -5.91
N LEU A 49 -13.43 3.73 -4.93
CA LEU A 49 -13.07 3.71 -3.51
C LEU A 49 -12.64 2.30 -3.05
N LYS A 50 -13.36 1.27 -3.50
CA LYS A 50 -13.06 -0.12 -3.18
C LYS A 50 -11.75 -0.59 -3.83
N ASP A 51 -11.59 -0.35 -5.12
CA ASP A 51 -10.40 -0.72 -5.91
C ASP A 51 -9.14 0.02 -5.40
N CYS A 52 -9.29 1.26 -4.89
CA CYS A 52 -8.21 2.03 -4.22
C CYS A 52 -7.88 1.50 -2.82
N MET A 53 -8.53 0.45 -2.34
CA MET A 53 -8.35 -0.18 -1.02
C MET A 53 -8.77 0.71 0.16
N LEU A 54 -9.50 1.80 -0.09
CA LEU A 54 -9.91 2.78 0.94
C LEU A 54 -11.03 2.26 1.84
N THR A 55 -11.73 1.20 1.43
CA THR A 55 -12.78 0.55 2.21
C THR A 55 -12.22 -0.41 3.27
N HIS A 56 -10.93 -0.76 3.20
CA HIS A 56 -10.28 -1.67 4.15
C HIS A 56 -9.49 -0.88 5.19
N SER A 57 -10.08 -0.68 6.39
CA SER A 57 -9.48 0.14 7.45
C SER A 57 -8.04 -0.24 7.81
N LYS A 58 -7.73 -1.54 7.87
CA LYS A 58 -6.37 -2.04 8.16
C LYS A 58 -5.34 -1.66 7.09
N LEU A 59 -5.72 -1.69 5.81
CA LEU A 59 -4.85 -1.29 4.71
C LEU A 59 -4.60 0.23 4.76
N VAL A 60 -5.64 1.01 5.01
CA VAL A 60 -5.55 2.47 5.16
C VAL A 60 -4.67 2.85 6.36
N GLU A 61 -4.85 2.20 7.51
CA GLU A 61 -4.02 2.42 8.70
C GLU A 61 -2.55 2.08 8.45
N SER A 62 -2.30 0.93 7.81
CA SER A 62 -0.95 0.48 7.47
C SER A 62 -0.27 1.44 6.48
N PHE A 63 -0.98 1.87 5.43
CA PHE A 63 -0.51 2.85 4.48
C PHE A 63 -0.20 4.20 5.16
N SER A 64 -1.12 4.70 5.99
CA SER A 64 -0.94 5.94 6.74
C SER A 64 0.30 5.91 7.64
N SER A 65 0.56 4.77 8.29
CA SER A 65 1.79 4.56 9.07
C SER A 65 3.04 4.71 8.20
N ILE A 66 3.06 4.11 7.00
CA ILE A 66 4.19 4.21 6.06
C ILE A 66 4.39 5.66 5.59
N ILE A 67 3.31 6.39 5.27
CA ILE A 67 3.39 7.81 4.88
C ILE A 67 3.94 8.67 6.01
N ASN A 68 3.48 8.47 7.24
CA ASN A 68 3.97 9.22 8.40
C ASN A 68 5.46 8.98 8.66
N GLN A 69 5.94 7.76 8.45
CA GLN A 69 7.37 7.44 8.49
C GLN A 69 8.13 8.13 7.36
N CYS A 70 7.56 8.13 6.14
CA CYS A 70 8.12 8.85 4.99
C CYS A 70 8.25 10.36 5.22
N TYR A 71 7.30 10.94 5.93
CA TYR A 71 7.33 12.35 6.29
C TYR A 71 8.29 12.67 7.45
N SER A 72 8.35 11.79 8.46
CA SER A 72 9.16 12.03 9.66
C SER A 72 10.65 11.81 9.43
N PHE A 73 11.01 10.88 8.54
CA PHE A 73 12.40 10.51 8.28
C PHE A 73 13.29 11.67 7.83
N PRO A 74 12.95 12.45 6.78
CA PRO A 74 13.78 13.58 6.34
C PRO A 74 13.97 14.62 7.43
N ASN A 75 12.94 14.88 8.24
CA ASN A 75 12.98 15.85 9.32
C ASN A 75 13.97 15.45 10.43
N GLU A 76 13.93 14.20 10.88
CA GLU A 76 14.86 13.70 11.89
C GLU A 76 16.30 13.59 11.35
N VAL A 77 16.48 13.17 10.10
CA VAL A 77 17.79 13.17 9.44
C VAL A 77 18.36 14.58 9.37
N MET A 78 17.60 15.55 8.87
CA MET A 78 18.03 16.95 8.75
C MET A 78 18.41 17.56 10.10
N LYS A 79 17.63 17.27 11.15
CA LYS A 79 17.91 17.70 12.52
C LYS A 79 19.22 17.11 13.05
N ASN A 80 19.46 15.82 12.85
CA ASN A 80 20.68 15.17 13.29
C ASN A 80 21.92 15.68 12.52
N ILE A 81 21.80 15.93 11.21
CA ILE A 81 22.84 16.56 10.39
C ILE A 81 23.22 17.93 10.95
N LYS A 82 22.23 18.79 11.23
CA LYS A 82 22.48 20.13 11.83
C LYS A 82 23.18 20.06 13.19
N SER A 83 22.96 18.99 13.95
CA SER A 83 23.58 18.79 15.25
C SER A 83 24.99 18.18 15.20
N ASN A 84 25.51 17.84 14.00
CA ASN A 84 26.80 17.15 13.78
C ASN A 84 26.99 15.84 14.59
N ASN A 85 25.91 15.20 15.05
CA ASN A 85 25.97 13.95 15.82
C ASN A 85 25.93 12.73 14.89
N ILE A 86 27.08 12.36 14.32
CA ILE A 86 27.21 11.24 13.36
C ILE A 86 26.70 9.92 13.96
N ASN A 87 27.08 9.58 15.20
CA ASN A 87 26.65 8.34 15.86
C ASN A 87 25.12 8.27 16.06
N LYS A 88 24.48 9.42 16.30
CA LYS A 88 23.03 9.50 16.44
C LYS A 88 22.35 9.39 15.08
N LEU A 89 22.92 10.03 14.06
CA LEU A 89 22.44 9.95 12.69
C LEU A 89 22.43 8.50 12.18
N THR A 90 23.53 7.77 12.34
CA THR A 90 23.62 6.36 11.91
C THR A 90 22.56 5.51 12.58
N LYS A 91 22.41 5.62 13.91
CA LYS A 91 21.36 4.90 14.66
C LYS A 91 19.95 5.28 14.21
N THR A 92 19.69 6.56 13.96
CA THR A 92 18.39 7.00 13.44
C THR A 92 18.10 6.38 12.09
N ILE A 93 19.07 6.33 11.18
CA ILE A 93 18.90 5.73 9.85
C ILE A 93 18.61 4.23 9.97
N GLU A 94 19.35 3.50 10.81
CA GLU A 94 19.12 2.06 11.07
C GLU A 94 17.71 1.81 11.61
N ILE A 95 17.28 2.55 12.63
CA ILE A 95 15.94 2.41 13.21
C ILE A 95 14.85 2.67 12.17
N PHE A 96 14.97 3.75 11.40
CA PHE A 96 13.98 4.06 10.36
C PHE A 96 13.96 3.01 9.25
N HIS A 97 15.12 2.45 8.89
CA HIS A 97 15.23 1.37 7.93
C HIS A 97 14.45 0.12 8.39
N ASP A 98 14.64 -0.31 9.64
CA ASP A 98 13.96 -1.49 10.16
C ASP A 98 12.45 -1.27 10.30
N VAL A 99 12.06 -0.10 10.81
CA VAL A 99 10.64 0.27 10.96
C VAL A 99 9.93 0.32 9.61
N ILE A 100 10.56 0.89 8.57
CA ILE A 100 9.93 0.99 7.26
C ILE A 100 9.86 -0.36 6.55
N ILE A 101 10.88 -1.22 6.69
CA ILE A 101 10.85 -2.57 6.14
C ILE A 101 9.70 -3.38 6.77
N ASN A 102 9.59 -3.34 8.10
CA ASN A 102 8.53 -4.07 8.80
C ASN A 102 7.13 -3.55 8.43
N SER A 103 6.99 -2.24 8.26
CA SER A 103 5.72 -1.62 7.87
C SER A 103 5.32 -1.99 6.45
N VAL A 104 6.25 -1.93 5.49
CA VAL A 104 6.00 -2.31 4.09
C VAL A 104 5.77 -3.82 3.97
N SER A 105 6.53 -4.65 4.68
CA SER A 105 6.31 -6.11 4.70
C SER A 105 4.93 -6.47 5.22
N SER A 106 4.51 -5.85 6.33
CA SER A 106 3.16 -6.03 6.88
C SER A 106 2.08 -5.58 5.90
N PHE A 107 2.29 -4.46 5.19
CA PHE A 107 1.37 -3.97 4.18
C PHE A 107 1.26 -4.93 2.98
N VAL A 108 2.38 -5.38 2.44
CA VAL A 108 2.45 -6.35 1.35
C VAL A 108 1.77 -7.66 1.75
N PHE A 109 1.98 -8.14 2.98
CA PHE A 109 1.31 -9.33 3.51
C PHE A 109 -0.21 -9.14 3.63
N LEU A 110 -0.67 -7.97 4.09
CA LEU A 110 -2.10 -7.65 4.12
C LEU A 110 -2.71 -7.66 2.71
N LEU A 111 -1.95 -7.24 1.69
CA LEU A 111 -2.38 -7.27 0.29
C LEU A 111 -2.41 -8.68 -0.32
N TYR A 112 -1.48 -9.57 0.07
CA TYR A 112 -1.54 -10.98 -0.32
C TYR A 112 -2.81 -11.68 0.20
N GLY A 113 -3.33 -11.18 1.33
CA GLY A 113 -4.53 -11.67 1.96
C GLY A 113 -4.39 -13.02 2.65
N LYS A 114 -5.27 -13.28 3.62
CA LYS A 114 -5.44 -14.62 4.17
C LYS A 114 -6.40 -15.39 3.27
N ASN A 115 -5.91 -16.36 2.48
CA ASN A 115 -6.58 -17.50 1.81
C ASN A 115 -8.13 -17.51 1.71
N GLY A 116 -8.79 -16.39 1.40
CA GLY A 116 -10.24 -16.26 1.57
C GLY A 116 -10.78 -14.83 1.42
N ASP A 117 -9.97 -13.80 1.64
CA ASP A 117 -10.31 -12.46 1.18
C ASP A 117 -10.05 -12.39 -0.33
N HIS A 118 -11.12 -12.34 -1.13
CA HIS A 118 -11.04 -12.07 -2.57
C HIS A 118 -10.56 -10.64 -2.79
N PHE A 119 -9.25 -10.40 -2.64
CA PHE A 119 -8.65 -9.17 -3.12
C PHE A 119 -8.78 -9.14 -4.65
N GLU A 120 -9.23 -8.00 -5.15
CA GLU A 120 -9.48 -7.81 -6.57
C GLU A 120 -8.20 -8.02 -7.38
N HIS A 121 -8.35 -8.48 -8.62
CA HIS A 121 -7.24 -8.82 -9.50
C HIS A 121 -6.18 -7.69 -9.62
N ASN A 122 -6.62 -6.44 -9.51
CA ASN A 122 -5.77 -5.26 -9.53
C ASN A 122 -4.76 -5.22 -8.37
N MET A 123 -5.10 -5.78 -7.20
CA MET A 123 -4.22 -5.78 -6.04
C MET A 123 -3.04 -6.75 -6.20
N ILE A 124 -3.20 -7.83 -6.97
CA ILE A 124 -2.13 -8.78 -7.27
C ILE A 124 -1.01 -8.08 -8.06
N PHE A 125 -1.36 -7.27 -9.05
CA PHE A 125 -0.39 -6.50 -9.81
C PHE A 125 0.33 -5.45 -8.95
N LEU A 126 -0.38 -4.81 -8.00
CA LEU A 126 0.28 -3.92 -7.05
C LEU A 126 1.31 -4.68 -6.22
N VAL A 127 0.96 -5.87 -5.72
CA VAL A 127 1.85 -6.70 -4.91
C VAL A 127 3.09 -7.10 -5.69
N GLU A 128 2.96 -7.54 -6.95
CA GLU A 128 4.11 -7.86 -7.80
C GLU A 128 5.04 -6.66 -8.05
N LYS A 129 4.47 -5.46 -8.21
CA LYS A 129 5.24 -4.21 -8.38
C LYS A 129 5.92 -3.77 -7.07
N LEU A 130 5.26 -3.96 -5.92
CA LEU A 130 5.79 -3.58 -4.62
C LEU A 130 6.84 -4.57 -4.10
N ASP A 131 6.60 -5.86 -4.29
CA ASP A 131 7.48 -6.95 -3.87
C ASP A 131 8.46 -7.36 -4.98
N PHE A 132 9.19 -6.37 -5.48
CA PHE A 132 10.18 -6.58 -6.54
C PHE A 132 11.23 -7.63 -6.10
N ASN A 133 11.41 -8.67 -6.91
CA ASN A 133 12.27 -9.84 -6.60
C ASN A 133 11.94 -10.55 -5.27
N TYR A 134 10.69 -10.49 -4.81
CA TYR A 134 10.26 -11.09 -3.54
C TYR A 134 11.04 -10.58 -2.33
N PHE A 135 11.58 -9.35 -2.38
CA PHE A 135 12.40 -8.80 -1.31
C PHE A 135 11.69 -8.83 0.05
N TYR A 136 10.42 -8.41 0.11
CA TYR A 136 9.66 -8.37 1.36
C TYR A 136 9.11 -9.75 1.74
N SER A 137 8.73 -10.57 0.77
CA SER A 137 8.27 -11.94 1.03
C SER A 137 9.39 -12.83 1.59
N ASN A 138 10.62 -12.70 1.06
CA ASN A 138 11.78 -13.48 1.51
C ASN A 138 12.21 -13.11 2.93
N LEU A 139 12.10 -11.83 3.32
CA LEU A 139 12.41 -11.38 4.68
C LEU A 139 11.51 -12.01 5.75
N ASN A 140 10.26 -12.37 5.39
CA ASN A 140 9.37 -13.10 6.28
C ASN A 140 9.68 -14.59 6.38
N VAL A 141 10.26 -15.22 5.35
CA VAL A 141 10.74 -16.62 5.43
C VAL A 141 11.86 -16.72 6.47
N ASP A 142 12.75 -15.73 6.51
CA ASP A 142 13.81 -15.66 7.51
C ASP A 142 13.25 -15.36 8.92
N MET A 143 12.27 -14.47 9.08
CA MET A 143 11.61 -14.23 10.38
C MET A 143 10.75 -15.41 10.88
N ALA A 144 10.12 -16.17 9.98
CA ALA A 144 9.39 -17.39 10.32
C ALA A 144 10.35 -18.53 10.73
N SER A 145 11.55 -18.59 10.14
CA SER A 145 12.61 -19.53 10.56
C SER A 145 13.19 -19.21 11.95
N LEU A 146 13.06 -17.96 12.41
CA LEU A 146 13.52 -17.49 13.72
C LEU A 146 12.47 -17.62 14.83
N ASN A 147 11.23 -18.04 14.54
CA ASN A 147 10.18 -18.19 15.55
C ASN A 147 9.35 -19.48 15.35
N PRO A 148 9.82 -20.63 15.84
CA PRO A 148 9.13 -21.92 15.71
C PRO A 148 7.86 -22.05 16.58
N ALA A 149 7.37 -20.96 17.19
CA ALA A 149 6.36 -21.03 18.25
C ALA A 149 4.90 -20.81 17.77
N LEU A 150 4.63 -20.72 16.47
CA LEU A 150 3.26 -20.55 15.95
C LEU A 150 2.72 -21.76 15.15
N ASP A 151 3.49 -22.84 15.07
CA ASP A 151 3.11 -24.06 14.32
C ASP A 151 2.66 -25.22 15.23
N SER A 152 2.14 -24.93 16.43
CA SER A 152 1.47 -25.94 17.26
C SER A 152 0.16 -25.42 17.84
N GLY A 153 -0.95 -25.75 17.18
CA GLY A 153 -2.26 -25.72 17.81
C GLY A 153 -3.42 -25.54 16.84
N LEU A 154 -3.99 -26.68 16.44
CA LEU A 154 -5.42 -26.93 16.21
C LEU A 154 -6.39 -25.78 16.56
#